data_AF-A0A7C8HKU2-F1
#
_entry.id   AF-A0A7C8HKU2-F1
#
_cell.length_a   1.000
_cell.length_b   1.000
_cell.length_c   1.000
_cell.angle_alpha   90.00
_cell.angle_beta   90.00
_cell.angle_gamma   90.00
#
_symmetry.space_group_name_H-M   'P 1'
#
loop_
_entity.id
_entity.type
_entity.pdbx_description
1 polymer ?
#
loop_
_entity_poly.entity_id
_entity_poly.type
_entity_poly.pdbx_seq_one_letter_code
_entity_poly.pdbx_strand_id
1 'polypeptide(L)'
;MLGDMTSFGASLGAIAPRDAPRAIHLLMSTREAPPPTGGHPRLAILGPLEARLQRRDLMILGGLVEGGWPAPPPEDAFLSRGMRRDLGLPEPEVRIGLAAHDFAQLANAPEVVMTRSAQRDGAPAVASRWLWRLETLARAGGSEDALKPAIDPRAWARLIDLPASPVRILPPKPRPPADARLKRLSFTEVERLIRDPYALYARRILGLEALDPPGGDAGPAERGTAVHAALEHFVPGETVADLIARLDRALALAGFSPERRRTERMRLIESAEAFVAWNAARLSAGYVAHREVRGALDLGGGRMLSGRADRIDIRPDRLAEVIDFKTGAPPSNPQVNSGLAPQLTLEAALLADGGFAKEGVPAALTHALVYWRFGGRDPGPVSVKIDGDVNEVAKETLAALKQLFARYADPAQPFYSKPRVQFANTWDDYDHFARRVEWGDATGEGE
;
A
#
# COMPACT_ATOMS: atom_id res chain seq x y z
N MET A 1 -20.73 -30.61 -5.05
CA MET A 1 -19.83 -30.41 -3.89
C MET A 1 -20.60 -30.39 -2.58
N LEU A 2 -21.36 -29.32 -2.26
CA LEU A 2 -22.17 -29.30 -1.03
C LEU A 2 -23.14 -30.49 -0.97
N GLY A 3 -23.83 -30.79 -2.07
CA GLY A 3 -24.70 -31.97 -2.18
C GLY A 3 -23.97 -33.29 -1.92
N ASP A 4 -22.79 -33.49 -2.48
CA ASP A 4 -21.97 -34.71 -2.28
C ASP A 4 -21.40 -34.80 -0.86
N MET A 5 -21.02 -33.67 -0.25
CA MET A 5 -20.61 -33.63 1.17
C MET A 5 -21.77 -33.95 2.10
N THR A 6 -22.97 -33.47 1.80
CA THR A 6 -24.18 -33.84 2.53
C THR A 6 -24.54 -35.32 2.33
N SER A 7 -24.33 -35.85 1.13
CA SER A 7 -24.74 -37.22 0.77
C SER A 7 -23.74 -38.30 1.21
N PHE A 8 -22.43 -38.01 1.15
CA PHE A 8 -21.36 -38.99 1.39
C PHE A 8 -20.41 -38.58 2.52
N GLY A 9 -20.59 -37.41 3.14
CA GLY A 9 -19.70 -36.92 4.20
C GLY A 9 -19.64 -37.84 5.43
N ALA A 10 -20.72 -38.58 5.72
CA ALA A 10 -20.74 -39.59 6.77
C ALA A 10 -19.72 -40.72 6.55
N SER A 11 -19.39 -41.05 5.29
CA SER A 11 -18.42 -42.08 4.94
C SER A 11 -16.96 -41.68 5.18
N LEU A 12 -16.68 -40.38 5.34
CA LEU A 12 -15.35 -39.86 5.68
C LEU A 12 -15.02 -40.00 7.16
N GLY A 13 -16.02 -40.31 8.00
CA GLY A 13 -15.88 -40.34 9.46
C GLY A 13 -15.64 -38.95 10.06
N ALA A 14 -15.27 -38.92 11.34
CA ALA A 14 -14.96 -37.68 12.03
C ALA A 14 -13.62 -37.10 11.53
N ILE A 15 -13.65 -35.86 11.02
CA ILE A 15 -12.46 -35.12 10.59
C ILE A 15 -12.09 -34.12 11.67
N ALA A 16 -10.81 -34.02 12.03
CA ALA A 16 -10.37 -33.03 13.01
C ALA A 16 -10.53 -31.61 12.43
N PRO A 17 -10.90 -30.59 13.25
CA PRO A 17 -11.16 -29.23 12.76
C PRO A 17 -10.00 -28.61 11.96
N ARG A 18 -8.75 -28.93 12.33
CA ARG A 18 -7.54 -28.47 11.61
C ARG A 18 -7.40 -29.04 10.20
N ASP A 19 -7.97 -30.22 9.94
CA ASP A 19 -7.85 -30.95 8.67
C ASP A 19 -9.01 -30.61 7.72
N ALA A 20 -10.09 -30.02 8.24
CA ALA A 20 -11.27 -29.65 7.46
C ALA A 20 -10.96 -28.72 6.26
N PRO A 21 -10.14 -27.66 6.37
CA PRO A 21 -9.80 -26.81 5.23
C PRO A 21 -9.11 -27.58 4.10
N ARG A 22 -8.21 -28.51 4.45
CA ARG A 22 -7.50 -29.35 3.48
C ARG A 22 -8.44 -30.34 2.80
N ALA A 23 -9.32 -30.98 3.57
CA ALA A 23 -10.33 -31.90 3.03
C ALA A 23 -11.28 -31.18 2.05
N ILE A 24 -11.76 -29.99 2.42
CA ILE A 24 -12.58 -29.14 1.56
C ILE A 24 -11.83 -28.78 0.28
N HIS A 25 -10.56 -28.35 0.38
CA HIS A 25 -9.75 -28.02 -0.79
C HIS A 25 -9.60 -29.19 -1.76
N LEU A 26 -9.34 -30.40 -1.27
CA LEU A 26 -9.22 -31.61 -2.09
C LEU A 26 -10.53 -31.99 -2.79
N LEU A 27 -11.66 -31.84 -2.08
CA LEU A 27 -12.99 -32.09 -2.65
C LEU A 27 -13.37 -31.05 -3.72
N MET A 28 -12.83 -29.82 -3.61
CA MET A 28 -13.00 -28.77 -4.61
C MET A 28 -12.09 -28.98 -5.82
N SER A 29 -10.82 -29.35 -5.61
CA SER A 29 -9.82 -29.47 -6.68
C SER A 29 -10.14 -30.56 -7.71
N THR A 30 -11.02 -31.49 -7.36
CA THR A 30 -11.48 -32.58 -8.24
C THR A 30 -12.75 -32.22 -9.03
N ARG A 31 -13.30 -31.02 -8.82
CA ARG A 31 -14.47 -30.54 -9.56
C ARG A 31 -14.03 -29.70 -10.74
N GLU A 32 -14.43 -30.11 -11.92
CA GLU A 32 -14.35 -29.28 -13.11
C GLU A 32 -15.49 -28.26 -13.09
N ALA A 33 -15.17 -26.99 -13.30
CA ALA A 33 -16.18 -25.98 -13.59
C ALA A 33 -16.68 -26.20 -15.02
N PRO A 34 -17.99 -26.12 -15.28
CA PRO A 34 -18.49 -26.16 -16.65
C PRO A 34 -17.85 -25.00 -17.44
N PRO A 35 -17.43 -25.24 -18.70
CA PRO A 35 -16.86 -24.18 -19.50
C PRO A 35 -17.87 -23.03 -19.65
N PRO A 36 -17.42 -21.76 -19.63
CA PRO A 36 -18.31 -20.64 -19.81
C PRO A 36 -19.10 -20.76 -21.12
N THR A 37 -20.41 -20.51 -21.07
CA THR A 37 -21.27 -20.48 -22.24
C THR A 37 -21.06 -19.16 -22.99
N GLY A 38 -20.89 -19.21 -24.32
CA GLY A 38 -20.77 -18.00 -25.16
C GLY A 38 -19.47 -17.88 -25.97
N GLY A 39 -19.21 -18.86 -26.84
CA GLY A 39 -18.21 -18.73 -27.90
C GLY A 39 -18.81 -18.21 -29.21
N HIS A 40 -17.99 -17.69 -30.12
CA HIS A 40 -18.45 -17.39 -31.48
C HIS A 40 -18.83 -18.70 -32.18
N PRO A 41 -20.00 -18.81 -32.84
CA PRO A 41 -20.47 -20.07 -33.47
C PRO A 41 -19.56 -20.65 -34.57
N ARG A 42 -18.56 -19.88 -35.04
CA ARG A 42 -17.59 -20.29 -36.07
C ARG A 42 -16.26 -20.76 -35.47
N LEU A 43 -16.08 -20.66 -34.17
CA LEU A 43 -14.84 -20.99 -33.47
C LEU A 43 -15.11 -22.11 -32.45
N ALA A 44 -14.32 -23.17 -32.53
CA ALA A 44 -14.26 -24.21 -31.52
C ALA A 44 -12.80 -24.40 -31.12
N ILE A 45 -12.52 -24.33 -29.82
CA ILE A 45 -11.20 -24.65 -29.26
C ILE A 45 -11.32 -26.04 -28.65
N LEU A 46 -10.59 -26.99 -29.22
CA LEU A 46 -10.72 -28.42 -28.92
C LEU A 46 -9.35 -28.99 -28.56
N GLY A 47 -9.32 -29.91 -27.60
CA GLY A 47 -8.17 -30.78 -27.40
C GLY A 47 -8.01 -31.77 -28.57
N PRO A 48 -6.82 -32.37 -28.79
CA PRO A 48 -6.58 -33.29 -29.91
C PRO A 48 -7.57 -34.46 -29.98
N LEU A 49 -8.00 -34.99 -28.82
CA LEU A 49 -8.98 -36.07 -28.75
C LEU A 49 -10.39 -35.61 -29.19
N GLU A 50 -10.81 -34.42 -28.75
CA GLU A 50 -12.11 -33.81 -29.08
C GLU A 50 -12.17 -33.38 -30.55
N ALA A 51 -11.02 -33.02 -31.12
CA ALA A 51 -10.88 -32.63 -32.52
C ALA A 51 -10.99 -33.82 -33.49
N ARG A 52 -10.94 -35.08 -33.00
CA ARG A 52 -11.11 -36.25 -33.87
C ARG A 52 -12.47 -36.20 -34.57
N LEU A 53 -12.47 -36.56 -35.85
CA LEU A 53 -13.64 -36.51 -36.73
C LEU A 53 -14.23 -35.11 -36.96
N GLN A 54 -13.59 -34.05 -36.42
CA GLN A 54 -13.94 -32.67 -36.75
C GLN A 54 -13.25 -32.28 -38.05
N ARG A 55 -14.01 -31.79 -39.02
CA ARG A 55 -13.49 -31.18 -40.24
C ARG A 55 -14.04 -29.78 -40.38
N ARG A 56 -13.14 -28.81 -40.49
CA ARG A 56 -13.44 -27.37 -40.64
C ARG A 56 -12.69 -26.85 -41.86
N ASP A 57 -13.13 -25.71 -42.38
CA ASP A 57 -12.46 -25.06 -43.51
C ASP A 57 -11.05 -24.61 -43.12
N LEU A 58 -10.91 -24.07 -41.89
CA LEU A 58 -9.65 -23.67 -41.27
C LEU A 58 -9.41 -24.48 -39.98
N MET A 59 -8.27 -25.15 -39.91
CA MET A 59 -7.76 -25.80 -38.69
C MET A 59 -6.52 -25.09 -38.18
N ILE A 60 -6.53 -24.67 -36.92
CA ILE A 60 -5.36 -24.06 -36.27
C ILE A 60 -4.75 -25.07 -35.30
N LEU A 61 -3.57 -25.58 -35.63
CA LEU A 61 -2.81 -26.52 -34.79
C LEU A 61 -1.86 -25.72 -33.91
N GLY A 62 -2.32 -25.43 -32.69
CA GLY A 62 -1.58 -24.67 -31.69
C GLY A 62 -0.62 -25.52 -30.84
N GLY A 63 0.41 -24.88 -30.31
CA GLY A 63 1.28 -25.49 -29.30
C GLY A 63 2.26 -26.54 -29.85
N LEU A 64 2.68 -26.41 -31.12
CA LEU A 64 3.64 -27.32 -31.77
C LEU A 64 5.08 -27.07 -31.31
N VAL A 65 5.31 -27.25 -30.01
CA VAL A 65 6.62 -27.24 -29.35
C VAL A 65 6.94 -28.63 -28.81
N GLU A 66 8.23 -28.95 -28.71
CA GLU A 66 8.68 -30.21 -28.11
C GLU A 66 8.24 -30.27 -26.64
N GLY A 67 7.73 -31.43 -26.21
CA GLY A 67 7.13 -31.61 -24.89
C GLY A 67 5.69 -31.07 -24.75
N GLY A 68 5.18 -30.35 -25.74
CA GLY A 68 3.77 -29.95 -25.85
C GLY A 68 2.97 -30.91 -26.72
N TRP A 69 3.23 -30.87 -28.03
CA TRP A 69 2.64 -31.81 -29.00
C TRP A 69 3.73 -32.32 -29.95
N PRO A 70 4.22 -33.57 -29.77
CA PRO A 70 3.78 -34.56 -28.79
C PRO A 70 4.15 -34.22 -27.35
N ALA A 71 3.23 -34.53 -26.43
CA ALA A 71 3.54 -34.57 -25.01
C ALA A 71 4.36 -35.84 -24.71
N PRO A 72 5.34 -35.78 -23.79
CA PRO A 72 6.05 -36.97 -23.36
C PRO A 72 5.06 -37.91 -22.64
N PRO A 73 5.29 -39.23 -22.69
CA PRO A 73 4.48 -40.15 -21.89
C PRO A 73 4.62 -39.80 -20.41
N PRO A 74 3.53 -39.84 -19.63
CA PRO A 74 3.60 -39.60 -18.19
C PRO A 74 4.45 -40.69 -17.54
N GLU A 75 5.21 -40.31 -16.51
CA GLU A 75 5.90 -41.28 -15.65
C GLU A 75 4.87 -42.12 -14.88
N ASP A 76 5.06 -43.43 -14.87
CA ASP A 76 4.22 -44.35 -14.10
C ASP A 76 4.86 -44.58 -12.73
N ALA A 77 4.14 -44.22 -11.67
CA ALA A 77 4.63 -44.33 -10.30
C ALA A 77 4.64 -45.77 -9.77
N PHE A 78 3.99 -46.72 -10.45
CA PHE A 78 3.78 -48.09 -9.96
C PHE A 78 4.37 -49.16 -10.87
N LEU A 79 4.20 -49.02 -12.19
CA LEU A 79 4.63 -50.02 -13.15
C LEU A 79 5.84 -49.55 -13.94
N SER A 80 6.98 -50.23 -13.74
CA SER A 80 8.13 -50.06 -14.61
C SER A 80 7.83 -50.51 -16.04
N ARG A 81 8.63 -50.04 -17.00
CA ARG A 81 8.52 -50.45 -18.42
C ARG A 81 8.64 -51.97 -18.60
N GLY A 82 9.53 -52.61 -17.83
CA GLY A 82 9.69 -54.07 -17.84
C GLY A 82 8.43 -54.79 -17.41
N MET A 83 7.84 -54.37 -16.28
CA MET A 83 6.58 -54.94 -15.77
C MET A 83 5.43 -54.77 -16.76
N ARG A 84 5.34 -53.62 -17.43
CA ARG A 84 4.31 -53.40 -18.47
C ARG A 84 4.44 -54.40 -19.62
N ARG A 85 5.67 -54.66 -20.09
CA ARG A 85 5.91 -55.68 -21.13
C ARG A 85 5.54 -57.08 -20.67
N ASP A 86 5.95 -57.47 -19.48
CA ASP A 86 5.68 -58.82 -18.95
C ASP A 86 4.17 -59.06 -18.77
N LEU A 87 3.40 -58.00 -18.51
CA LEU A 87 1.94 -58.02 -18.42
C LEU A 87 1.22 -57.89 -19.78
N GLY A 88 1.95 -57.75 -20.89
CA GLY A 88 1.37 -57.53 -22.23
C GLY A 88 0.68 -56.18 -22.41
N LEU A 89 1.00 -55.19 -21.57
CA LEU A 89 0.44 -53.84 -21.66
C LEU A 89 1.16 -52.99 -22.71
N PRO A 90 0.46 -52.04 -23.38
CA PRO A 90 1.11 -51.11 -24.29
C PRO A 90 2.20 -50.27 -23.61
N GLU A 91 3.31 -50.09 -24.32
CA GLU A 91 4.38 -49.18 -23.91
C GLU A 91 3.85 -47.72 -23.88
N PRO A 92 4.30 -46.87 -22.93
CA PRO A 92 3.83 -45.49 -22.83
C PRO A 92 4.00 -44.68 -24.12
N GLU A 93 5.04 -44.99 -24.91
CA GLU A 93 5.37 -44.35 -26.19
C GLU A 93 4.29 -44.54 -27.26
N VAL A 94 3.37 -45.50 -27.11
CA VAL A 94 2.21 -45.65 -28.01
C VAL A 94 1.39 -44.36 -28.08
N ARG A 95 1.36 -43.57 -26.99
CA ARG A 95 0.70 -42.24 -26.97
C ARG A 95 1.32 -41.26 -27.96
N ILE A 96 2.64 -41.33 -28.19
CA ILE A 96 3.32 -40.50 -29.21
C ILE A 96 2.83 -40.88 -30.60
N GLY A 97 2.66 -42.18 -30.87
CA GLY A 97 2.11 -42.68 -32.12
C GLY A 97 0.68 -42.22 -32.37
N LEU A 98 -0.18 -42.27 -31.34
CA LEU A 98 -1.55 -41.74 -31.41
C LEU A 98 -1.56 -40.23 -31.64
N ALA A 99 -0.70 -39.48 -30.94
CA ALA A 99 -0.59 -38.04 -31.13
C ALA A 99 -0.08 -37.66 -32.53
N ALA A 100 0.80 -38.49 -33.12
CA ALA A 100 1.25 -38.33 -34.50
C ALA A 100 0.14 -38.63 -35.51
N HIS A 101 -0.70 -39.63 -35.24
CA HIS A 101 -1.90 -39.90 -36.03
C HIS A 101 -2.87 -38.71 -35.98
N ASP A 102 -3.14 -38.18 -34.80
CA ASP A 102 -4.01 -37.01 -34.63
C ASP A 102 -3.44 -35.79 -35.38
N PHE A 103 -2.14 -35.52 -35.25
CA PHE A 103 -1.46 -34.46 -36.00
C PHE A 103 -1.64 -34.65 -37.51
N ALA A 104 -1.37 -35.85 -38.03
CA ALA A 104 -1.51 -36.13 -39.45
C ALA A 104 -2.96 -35.93 -39.93
N GLN A 105 -3.96 -36.43 -39.21
CA GLN A 105 -5.37 -36.25 -39.59
C GLN A 105 -5.78 -34.78 -39.62
N LEU A 106 -5.39 -34.03 -38.59
CA LEU A 106 -5.77 -32.61 -38.45
C LEU A 106 -5.00 -31.70 -39.42
N ALA A 107 -3.78 -32.09 -39.80
CA ALA A 107 -2.96 -31.40 -40.79
C ALA A 107 -3.41 -31.61 -42.26
N ASN A 108 -4.45 -32.43 -42.50
CA ASN A 108 -5.03 -32.66 -43.83
C ASN A 108 -6.35 -31.88 -44.08
N ALA A 109 -6.61 -30.83 -43.29
CA ALA A 109 -7.74 -29.93 -43.55
C ALA A 109 -7.49 -29.03 -44.79
N PRO A 110 -8.53 -28.43 -45.40
CA PRO A 110 -8.36 -27.57 -46.57
C PRO A 110 -7.39 -26.41 -46.35
N GLU A 111 -7.50 -25.74 -45.20
CA GLU A 111 -6.55 -24.72 -44.74
C GLU A 111 -6.05 -25.07 -43.34
N VAL A 112 -4.73 -25.09 -43.15
CA VAL A 112 -4.10 -25.43 -41.88
C VAL A 112 -3.09 -24.36 -41.49
N VAL A 113 -3.23 -23.83 -40.27
CA VAL A 113 -2.27 -22.92 -39.66
C VAL A 113 -1.58 -23.64 -38.51
N MET A 114 -0.27 -23.85 -38.63
CA MET A 114 0.55 -24.48 -37.59
C MET A 114 1.27 -23.40 -36.78
N THR A 115 1.07 -23.37 -35.47
CA THR A 115 1.68 -22.34 -34.61
C THR A 115 2.50 -22.94 -33.46
N ARG A 116 3.59 -22.25 -33.13
CA ARG A 116 4.42 -22.54 -31.97
C ARG A 116 4.86 -21.25 -31.28
N SER A 117 5.07 -21.32 -29.98
CA SER A 117 5.73 -20.24 -29.24
C SER A 117 7.24 -20.28 -29.49
N ALA A 118 7.88 -19.11 -29.62
CA ALA A 118 9.34 -19.02 -29.69
C ALA A 118 10.00 -19.15 -28.31
N GLN A 119 9.26 -18.82 -27.25
CA GLN A 119 9.68 -18.95 -25.86
C GLN A 119 8.56 -19.60 -25.02
N ARG A 120 8.95 -20.34 -24.00
CA ARG A 120 8.08 -20.94 -23.00
C ARG A 120 8.77 -20.85 -21.65
N ASP A 121 8.06 -20.39 -20.62
CA ASP A 121 8.58 -20.23 -19.26
C ASP A 121 9.89 -19.40 -19.19
N GLY A 122 9.99 -18.37 -20.03
CA GLY A 122 11.15 -17.48 -20.11
C GLY A 122 12.37 -18.03 -20.87
N ALA A 123 12.30 -19.27 -21.39
CA ALA A 123 13.38 -19.89 -22.16
C ALA A 123 12.99 -20.11 -23.64
N PRO A 124 13.95 -20.16 -24.58
CA PRO A 124 13.70 -20.54 -25.96
C PRO A 124 13.01 -21.91 -26.06
N ALA A 125 11.90 -21.99 -26.80
CA ALA A 125 11.16 -23.23 -26.99
C ALA A 125 11.61 -23.94 -28.28
N VAL A 126 11.88 -25.24 -28.15
CA VAL A 126 12.23 -26.11 -29.28
C VAL A 126 10.96 -26.43 -30.08
N ALA A 127 11.03 -26.32 -31.41
CA ALA A 127 9.92 -26.69 -32.29
C ALA A 127 9.56 -28.17 -32.13
N SER A 128 8.27 -28.50 -32.26
CA SER A 128 7.84 -29.90 -32.31
C SER A 128 8.62 -30.65 -33.39
N ARG A 129 9.09 -31.86 -33.06
CA ARG A 129 9.78 -32.76 -33.99
C ARG A 129 9.03 -32.97 -35.33
N TRP A 130 7.69 -32.90 -35.34
CA TRP A 130 6.92 -33.06 -36.57
C TRP A 130 6.94 -31.82 -37.45
N LEU A 131 6.85 -30.63 -36.83
CA LEU A 131 6.98 -29.36 -37.54
C LEU A 131 8.39 -29.23 -38.13
N TRP A 132 9.42 -29.54 -37.34
CA TRP A 132 10.81 -29.53 -37.81
C TRP A 132 11.02 -30.51 -38.99
N ARG A 133 10.42 -31.70 -38.93
CA ARG A 133 10.49 -32.69 -40.02
C ARG A 133 9.78 -32.19 -41.28
N LEU A 134 8.62 -31.54 -41.14
CA LEU A 134 7.88 -30.95 -42.25
C LEU A 134 8.69 -29.83 -42.93
N GLU A 135 9.26 -28.91 -42.13
CA GLU A 135 10.17 -27.86 -42.62
C GLU A 135 11.36 -28.44 -43.37
N THR A 136 11.98 -29.48 -42.81
CA THR A 136 13.13 -30.16 -43.44
C THR A 136 12.75 -30.79 -44.78
N LEU A 137 11.61 -31.46 -44.86
CA LEU A 137 11.11 -32.06 -46.10
C LEU A 137 10.75 -31.01 -47.15
N ALA A 138 10.08 -29.93 -46.76
CA ALA A 138 9.74 -28.83 -47.65
C ALA A 138 10.99 -28.16 -48.22
N ARG A 139 12.01 -27.94 -47.38
CA ARG A 139 13.31 -27.41 -47.81
C ARG A 139 14.01 -28.35 -48.79
N ALA A 140 14.08 -29.65 -48.48
CA ALA A 140 14.69 -30.65 -49.35
C ALA A 140 13.98 -30.75 -50.71
N GLY A 141 12.66 -30.53 -50.74
CA GLY A 141 11.85 -30.48 -51.96
C GLY A 141 11.79 -29.11 -52.64
N GLY A 142 12.59 -28.11 -52.22
CA GLY A 142 12.61 -26.78 -52.81
C GLY A 142 11.31 -25.97 -52.63
N SER A 143 10.45 -26.36 -51.69
CA SER A 143 9.12 -25.77 -51.44
C SER A 143 9.02 -25.13 -50.05
N GLU A 144 10.13 -24.58 -49.54
CA GLU A 144 10.17 -23.98 -48.19
C GLU A 144 9.21 -22.79 -48.04
N ASP A 145 8.96 -22.05 -49.13
CA ASP A 145 7.99 -20.96 -49.15
C ASP A 145 6.54 -21.43 -48.99
N ALA A 146 6.23 -22.70 -49.26
CA ALA A 146 4.88 -23.24 -49.10
C ALA A 146 4.43 -23.32 -47.63
N LEU A 147 5.37 -23.28 -46.67
CA LEU A 147 5.09 -23.25 -45.23
C LEU A 147 5.02 -21.83 -44.67
N LYS A 148 5.33 -20.80 -45.47
CA LYS A 148 5.19 -19.41 -45.04
C LYS A 148 3.72 -19.01 -45.15
N PRO A 149 3.12 -18.44 -44.10
CA PRO A 149 1.73 -18.01 -44.17
C PRO A 149 1.59 -16.84 -45.14
N ALA A 150 0.51 -16.82 -45.93
CA ALA A 150 0.21 -15.71 -46.85
C ALA A 150 -0.04 -14.39 -46.10
N ILE A 151 -0.58 -14.48 -44.88
CA ILE A 151 -0.78 -13.35 -43.96
C ILE A 151 -0.07 -13.69 -42.64
N ASP A 152 0.81 -12.83 -42.15
CA ASP A 152 1.43 -13.00 -40.83
C ASP A 152 0.38 -12.75 -39.72
N PRO A 153 -0.09 -13.78 -39.00
CA PRO A 153 -1.13 -13.59 -37.98
C PRO A 153 -0.66 -12.70 -36.82
N ARG A 154 0.66 -12.53 -36.63
CA ARG A 154 1.24 -11.61 -35.63
C ARG A 154 0.94 -10.15 -35.96
N ALA A 155 0.68 -9.82 -37.23
CA ALA A 155 0.25 -8.49 -37.61
C ALA A 155 -1.10 -8.13 -36.97
N TRP A 156 -2.06 -9.06 -36.94
CA TRP A 156 -3.33 -8.84 -36.27
C TRP A 156 -3.16 -8.65 -34.77
N ALA A 157 -2.31 -9.46 -34.13
CA ALA A 157 -2.01 -9.28 -32.70
C ALA A 157 -1.44 -7.88 -32.39
N ARG A 158 -0.51 -7.39 -33.21
CA ARG A 158 0.03 -6.03 -33.07
C ARG A 158 -1.01 -4.92 -33.27
N LEU A 159 -2.02 -5.17 -34.11
CA LEU A 159 -3.08 -4.20 -34.38
C LEU A 159 -4.11 -4.10 -33.24
N ILE A 160 -4.31 -5.18 -32.47
CA ILE A 160 -5.26 -5.18 -31.34
C ILE A 160 -4.86 -4.15 -30.28
N ASP A 161 -3.55 -4.06 -29.99
CA ASP A 161 -3.01 -3.18 -28.96
C ASP A 161 -2.51 -1.83 -29.49
N LEU A 162 -2.65 -1.57 -30.80
CA LEU A 162 -2.19 -0.33 -31.41
C LEU A 162 -3.22 0.79 -31.15
N PRO A 163 -2.90 1.84 -30.36
CA PRO A 163 -3.82 2.94 -30.18
C PRO A 163 -3.96 3.73 -31.48
N ALA A 164 -5.15 4.28 -31.75
CA ALA A 164 -5.40 5.12 -32.93
C ALA A 164 -4.47 6.36 -32.98
N SER A 165 -4.04 6.84 -31.82
CA SER A 165 -3.06 7.92 -31.66
C SER A 165 -2.38 7.84 -30.30
N PRO A 166 -1.10 8.20 -30.17
CA PRO A 166 -0.43 8.26 -28.88
C PRO A 166 -1.06 9.35 -27.99
N VAL A 167 -1.41 9.01 -26.75
CA VAL A 167 -1.95 9.95 -25.77
C VAL A 167 -0.85 10.29 -24.75
N ARG A 168 -0.45 11.57 -24.68
CA ARG A 168 0.45 12.03 -23.63
C ARG A 168 -0.32 12.25 -22.34
N ILE A 169 0.04 11.49 -21.30
CA ILE A 169 -0.48 11.70 -19.95
C ILE A 169 0.43 12.68 -19.21
N LEU A 170 -0.14 13.51 -18.33
CA LEU A 170 0.59 14.47 -17.49
C LEU A 170 0.40 14.12 -16.01
N PRO A 171 1.29 14.60 -15.12
CA PRO A 171 1.12 14.41 -13.67
C PRO A 171 -0.23 14.92 -13.17
N PRO A 172 -0.87 14.22 -12.22
CA PRO A 172 -2.14 14.66 -11.63
C PRO A 172 -2.05 16.07 -11.03
N LYS A 173 -3.00 16.94 -11.37
CA LYS A 173 -3.16 18.29 -10.83
C LYS A 173 -4.62 18.53 -10.40
N PRO A 174 -5.11 17.81 -9.37
CA PRO A 174 -6.52 17.89 -8.96
C PRO A 174 -6.91 19.31 -8.53
N ARG A 175 -8.03 19.78 -9.07
CA ARG A 175 -8.65 21.08 -8.77
C ARG A 175 -10.12 20.85 -8.39
N PRO A 176 -10.39 20.43 -7.14
CA PRO A 176 -11.77 20.22 -6.70
C PRO A 176 -12.59 21.51 -6.81
N PRO A 177 -13.91 21.41 -7.08
CA PRO A 177 -14.80 22.56 -7.17
C PRO A 177 -14.92 23.29 -5.83
N ALA A 178 -15.44 24.53 -5.87
CA ALA A 178 -15.47 25.44 -4.73
C ALA A 178 -16.17 24.86 -3.49
N ASP A 179 -17.25 24.12 -3.68
CA ASP A 179 -18.08 23.50 -2.65
C ASP A 179 -17.42 22.29 -1.98
N ALA A 180 -16.54 21.58 -2.69
CA ALA A 180 -15.78 20.43 -2.21
C ALA A 180 -14.45 20.80 -1.51
N ARG A 181 -14.12 22.09 -1.42
CA ARG A 181 -12.85 22.56 -0.84
C ARG A 181 -12.85 22.50 0.68
N LEU A 182 -11.65 22.45 1.26
CA LEU A 182 -11.44 22.38 2.69
C LEU A 182 -11.96 23.64 3.40
N LYS A 183 -12.83 23.44 4.40
CA LYS A 183 -13.34 24.51 5.28
C LYS A 183 -12.73 24.47 6.68
N ARG A 184 -12.14 23.33 7.05
CA ARG A 184 -11.54 23.08 8.37
C ARG A 184 -10.18 22.44 8.17
N LEU A 185 -9.21 22.86 8.97
CA LEU A 185 -7.86 22.31 8.98
C LEU A 185 -7.42 22.09 10.42
N SER A 186 -6.79 20.96 10.73
CA SER A 186 -6.16 20.74 12.04
C SER A 186 -4.73 21.28 12.09
N PHE A 187 -4.15 21.50 13.27
CA PHE A 187 -2.72 21.84 13.41
C PHE A 187 -1.80 20.83 12.70
N THR A 188 -2.07 19.54 12.86
CA THR A 188 -1.32 18.44 12.22
C THR A 188 -1.52 18.40 10.71
N GLU A 189 -2.70 18.79 10.22
CA GLU A 189 -2.98 18.85 8.79
C GLU A 189 -2.34 20.07 8.11
N VAL A 190 -2.01 21.15 8.84
CA VAL A 190 -1.27 22.29 8.27
C VAL A 190 0.08 21.84 7.73
N GLU A 191 0.81 21.05 8.51
CA GLU A 191 2.08 20.50 8.09
C GLU A 191 1.92 19.61 6.85
N ARG A 192 0.90 18.75 6.81
CA ARG A 192 0.59 17.93 5.63
C ARG A 192 0.22 18.79 4.42
N LEU A 193 -0.53 19.88 4.59
CA LEU A 193 -0.84 20.81 3.51
C LEU A 193 0.42 21.48 2.95
N ILE A 194 1.41 21.80 3.79
CA ILE A 194 2.68 22.40 3.37
C ILE A 194 3.56 21.38 2.63
N ARG A 195 3.61 20.14 3.13
CA ARG A 195 4.48 19.07 2.63
C ARG A 195 3.91 18.36 1.42
N ASP A 196 2.65 17.90 1.51
CA ASP A 196 1.95 17.16 0.47
C ASP A 196 0.44 17.51 0.41
N PRO A 197 0.07 18.60 -0.30
CA PRO A 197 -1.32 18.97 -0.53
C PRO A 197 -2.16 17.85 -1.15
N TYR A 198 -1.59 17.06 -2.08
CA TYR A 198 -2.32 15.98 -2.75
C TYR A 198 -2.81 14.94 -1.77
N ALA A 199 -1.98 14.60 -0.78
CA ALA A 199 -2.32 13.64 0.25
C ALA A 199 -3.50 14.12 1.12
N LEU A 200 -3.58 15.43 1.39
CA LEU A 200 -4.74 16.02 2.07
C LEU A 200 -5.99 16.02 1.18
N TYR A 201 -5.85 16.28 -0.12
CA TYR A 201 -6.95 16.15 -1.09
C TYR A 201 -7.51 14.72 -1.13
N ALA A 202 -6.65 13.71 -1.27
CA ALA A 202 -7.07 12.32 -1.33
C ALA A 202 -7.81 11.90 -0.05
N ARG A 203 -7.25 12.25 1.12
CA ARG A 203 -7.87 11.88 2.41
C ARG A 203 -9.15 12.65 2.70
N ARG A 204 -9.14 13.99 2.61
CA ARG A 204 -10.21 14.84 3.13
C ARG A 204 -11.28 15.21 2.11
N ILE A 205 -10.97 15.17 0.82
CA ILE A 205 -11.91 15.53 -0.25
C ILE A 205 -12.41 14.27 -0.95
N LEU A 206 -11.53 13.33 -1.31
CA LEU A 206 -11.96 12.05 -1.90
C LEU A 206 -12.41 11.02 -0.87
N GLY A 207 -12.07 11.19 0.41
CA GLY A 207 -12.43 10.24 1.47
C GLY A 207 -11.65 8.93 1.38
N LEU A 208 -10.46 8.95 0.78
CA LEU A 208 -9.61 7.77 0.65
C LEU A 208 -8.78 7.60 1.92
N GLU A 209 -9.13 6.62 2.74
CA GLU A 209 -8.31 6.23 3.89
C GLU A 209 -7.42 5.05 3.54
N ALA A 210 -6.14 5.16 3.88
CA ALA A 210 -5.24 4.02 3.84
C ALA A 210 -5.68 3.04 4.92
N LEU A 211 -5.91 1.78 4.53
CA LEU A 211 -6.27 0.73 5.46
C LEU A 211 -5.01 0.04 5.97
N ASP A 212 -4.95 -0.15 7.29
CA ASP A 212 -3.91 -0.96 7.88
C ASP A 212 -4.03 -2.42 7.41
N PRO A 213 -2.90 -3.11 7.16
CA PRO A 213 -2.92 -4.50 6.75
C PRO A 213 -3.55 -5.37 7.86
N PRO A 214 -4.40 -6.35 7.50
CA PRO A 214 -5.01 -7.23 8.49
C PRO A 214 -3.94 -8.05 9.22
N GLY A 215 -3.94 -7.99 10.54
CA GLY A 215 -2.91 -8.65 11.36
C GLY A 215 -1.55 -7.94 11.35
N GLY A 216 -1.51 -6.66 10.94
CA GLY A 216 -0.32 -5.83 11.06
C GLY A 216 0.14 -5.68 12.51
N ASP A 217 1.45 -5.72 12.70
CA ASP A 217 2.08 -5.45 13.99
C ASP A 217 1.91 -3.98 14.38
N ALA A 218 1.59 -3.71 15.65
CA ALA A 218 1.57 -2.35 16.18
C ALA A 218 2.92 -1.65 15.95
N GLY A 219 2.92 -0.43 15.43
CA GLY A 219 4.09 0.28 14.96
C GLY A 219 4.42 1.55 15.76
N PRO A 220 5.22 2.46 15.17
CA PRO A 220 5.59 3.72 15.80
C PRO A 220 4.39 4.65 16.10
N ALA A 221 3.33 4.61 15.27
CA ALA A 221 2.14 5.45 15.44
C ALA A 221 1.32 5.00 16.66
N GLU A 222 1.12 3.70 16.82
CA GLU A 222 0.45 3.05 17.95
C GLU A 222 1.22 3.33 19.25
N ARG A 223 2.56 3.24 19.19
CA ARG A 223 3.43 3.61 20.31
C ARG A 223 3.27 5.07 20.70
N GLY A 224 3.26 5.99 19.72
CA GLY A 224 3.00 7.40 19.94
C GLY A 224 1.68 7.62 20.68
N THR A 225 0.59 7.11 20.12
CA THR A 225 -0.75 7.18 20.69
C THR A 225 -0.80 6.65 22.12
N ALA A 226 -0.15 5.52 22.40
CA ALA A 226 -0.08 4.94 23.74
C ALA A 226 0.66 5.85 24.74
N VAL A 227 1.76 6.49 24.32
CA VAL A 227 2.51 7.43 25.16
C VAL A 227 1.67 8.67 25.48
N HIS A 228 1.03 9.31 24.49
CA HIS A 228 0.14 10.45 24.75
C HIS A 228 -0.99 10.07 25.71
N ALA A 229 -1.66 8.94 25.48
CA ALA A 229 -2.74 8.47 26.36
C ALA A 229 -2.27 8.23 27.81
N ALA A 230 -1.05 7.71 28.00
CA ALA A 230 -0.49 7.52 29.34
C ALA A 230 -0.16 8.84 30.05
N LEU A 231 0.36 9.82 29.31
CA LEU A 231 0.74 11.14 29.83
C LEU A 231 -0.47 12.04 30.11
N GLU A 232 -1.50 11.97 29.27
CA GLU A 232 -2.78 12.67 29.45
C GLU A 232 -3.38 12.36 30.83
N HIS A 233 -3.40 11.08 31.19
CA HIS A 233 -4.03 10.60 32.41
C HIS A 233 -3.09 10.58 33.62
N PHE A 234 -1.86 11.08 33.48
CA PHE A 234 -0.93 11.18 34.60
C PHE A 234 -1.40 12.27 35.56
N VAL A 235 -1.52 12.00 36.87
CA VAL A 235 -2.00 12.97 37.85
C VAL A 235 -0.89 13.40 38.82
N PRO A 236 -0.92 14.66 39.33
CA PRO A 236 0.03 15.10 40.35
C PRO A 236 0.11 14.14 41.54
N GLY A 237 1.33 13.77 41.92
CA GLY A 237 1.59 12.82 43.01
C GLY A 237 1.79 11.36 42.58
N GLU A 238 1.52 11.02 41.32
CA GLU A 238 1.86 9.70 40.78
C GLU A 238 3.37 9.47 40.69
N THR A 239 3.76 8.23 40.95
CA THR A 239 5.15 7.77 40.91
C THR A 239 5.55 7.31 39.51
N VAL A 240 6.84 7.06 39.33
CA VAL A 240 7.39 6.42 38.12
C VAL A 240 6.73 5.06 37.86
N ALA A 241 6.45 4.28 38.92
CA ALA A 241 5.80 2.98 38.79
C ALA A 241 4.37 3.09 38.24
N ASP A 242 3.63 4.12 38.66
CA ASP A 242 2.27 4.38 38.19
C ASP A 242 2.26 4.75 36.70
N LEU A 243 3.16 5.63 36.27
CA LEU A 243 3.31 6.00 34.85
C LEU A 243 3.71 4.80 33.99
N ILE A 244 4.63 3.95 34.47
CA ILE A 244 5.00 2.71 33.77
C ILE A 244 3.80 1.77 33.63
N ALA A 245 2.98 1.62 34.68
CA ALA A 245 1.78 0.79 34.62
C ALA A 245 0.72 1.35 33.65
N ARG A 246 0.63 2.68 33.49
CA ARG A 246 -0.21 3.33 32.48
C ARG A 246 0.31 3.08 31.07
N LEU A 247 1.61 3.27 30.84
CA LEU A 247 2.26 2.99 29.55
C LEU A 247 2.05 1.54 29.13
N ASP A 248 2.24 0.58 30.04
CA ASP A 248 2.06 -0.84 29.74
C ASP A 248 0.62 -1.17 29.33
N ARG A 249 -0.38 -0.60 30.02
CA ARG A 249 -1.80 -0.73 29.67
C ARG A 249 -2.11 -0.09 28.32
N ALA A 250 -1.60 1.12 28.07
CA ALA A 250 -1.83 1.83 26.82
C ALA A 250 -1.20 1.09 25.63
N LEU A 251 0.00 0.54 25.78
CA LEU A 251 0.65 -0.28 24.76
C LEU A 251 -0.12 -1.59 24.51
N ALA A 252 -0.68 -2.21 25.55
CA ALA A 252 -1.51 -3.41 25.40
C ALA A 252 -2.78 -3.11 24.58
N LEU A 253 -3.46 -2.00 24.87
CA LEU A 253 -4.63 -1.54 24.11
C LEU A 253 -4.27 -1.17 22.66
N ALA A 254 -3.05 -0.68 22.43
CA ALA A 254 -2.54 -0.37 21.11
C ALA A 254 -2.03 -1.60 20.32
N GLY A 255 -2.24 -2.82 20.83
CA GLY A 255 -1.95 -4.07 20.11
C GLY A 255 -0.52 -4.62 20.27
N PHE A 256 0.28 -4.11 21.21
CA PHE A 256 1.63 -4.65 21.44
C PHE A 256 1.60 -6.00 22.18
N SER A 257 2.31 -6.99 21.65
CA SER A 257 2.47 -8.30 22.29
C SER A 257 3.16 -8.19 23.67
N PRO A 258 2.97 -9.16 24.58
CA PRO A 258 3.63 -9.17 25.89
C PRO A 258 5.15 -9.03 25.82
N GLU A 259 5.80 -9.66 24.84
CA GLU A 259 7.25 -9.60 24.63
C GLU A 259 7.67 -8.19 24.21
N ARG A 260 6.96 -7.60 23.23
CA ARG A 260 7.27 -6.24 22.75
C ARG A 260 7.04 -5.19 23.83
N ARG A 261 5.99 -5.34 24.65
CA ARG A 261 5.76 -4.46 25.80
C ARG A 261 6.88 -4.50 26.81
N ARG A 262 7.48 -5.67 27.08
CA ARG A 262 8.66 -5.78 27.96
C ARG A 262 9.84 -4.98 27.39
N THR A 263 10.10 -5.09 26.09
CA THR A 263 11.16 -4.30 25.43
C THR A 263 10.88 -2.80 25.49
N GLU A 264 9.65 -2.36 25.19
CA GLU A 264 9.28 -0.95 25.27
C GLU A 264 9.35 -0.44 26.71
N ARG A 265 8.92 -1.22 27.71
CA ARG A 265 9.06 -0.86 29.13
C ARG A 265 10.51 -0.51 29.47
N MET A 266 11.48 -1.33 29.05
CA MET A 266 12.90 -1.04 29.31
C MET A 266 13.37 0.27 28.68
N ARG A 267 12.85 0.62 27.49
CA ARG A 267 13.16 1.88 26.80
C ARG A 267 12.51 3.11 27.43
N LEU A 268 11.35 2.92 28.05
CA LEU A 268 10.51 4.02 28.55
C LEU A 268 10.77 4.35 30.03
N ILE A 269 11.50 3.52 30.78
CA ILE A 269 11.84 3.77 32.19
C ILE A 269 12.55 5.12 32.36
N GLU A 270 13.65 5.35 31.64
CA GLU A 270 14.41 6.60 31.76
C GLU A 270 13.54 7.83 31.40
N SER A 271 12.62 7.68 30.43
CA SER A 271 11.67 8.73 30.08
C SER A 271 10.64 8.96 31.17
N ALA A 272 10.12 7.90 31.79
CA ALA A 272 9.17 8.02 32.88
C ALA A 272 9.82 8.70 34.11
N GLU A 273 11.05 8.33 34.45
CA GLU A 273 11.83 8.96 35.53
C GLU A 273 12.06 10.45 35.26
N ALA A 274 12.56 10.78 34.06
CA ALA A 274 12.79 12.17 33.66
C ALA A 274 11.49 12.99 33.65
N PHE A 275 10.39 12.43 33.14
CA PHE A 275 9.10 13.12 33.09
C PHE A 275 8.55 13.40 34.48
N VAL A 276 8.53 12.39 35.37
CA VAL A 276 7.98 12.53 36.72
C VAL A 276 8.79 13.58 37.50
N ALA A 277 10.12 13.53 37.44
CA ALA A 277 10.99 14.50 38.08
C ALA A 277 10.77 15.92 37.52
N TRP A 278 10.76 16.06 36.20
CA TRP A 278 10.51 17.34 35.52
C TRP A 278 9.14 17.92 35.86
N ASN A 279 8.09 17.11 35.83
CA ASN A 279 6.73 17.54 36.14
C ASN A 279 6.60 17.97 37.61
N ALA A 280 7.17 17.21 38.55
CA ALA A 280 7.16 17.55 39.97
C ALA A 280 7.88 18.89 40.24
N ALA A 281 9.03 19.11 39.60
CA ALA A 281 9.78 20.36 39.71
C ALA A 281 8.96 21.57 39.22
N ARG A 282 8.24 21.43 38.09
CA ARG A 282 7.37 22.49 37.57
C ARG A 282 6.19 22.80 38.50
N LEU A 283 5.50 21.78 39.00
CA LEU A 283 4.40 21.99 39.93
C LEU A 283 4.88 22.66 41.23
N SER A 284 6.06 22.27 41.73
CA SER A 284 6.68 22.89 42.90
C SER A 284 7.09 24.34 42.66
N ALA A 285 7.44 24.68 41.42
CA ALA A 285 7.73 26.05 40.99
C ALA A 285 6.47 26.89 40.70
N GLY A 286 5.26 26.36 40.95
CA GLY A 286 4.00 27.10 40.80
C GLY A 286 3.45 27.16 39.38
N TYR A 287 3.90 26.28 38.48
CA TYR A 287 3.34 26.17 37.13
C TYR A 287 1.93 25.56 37.19
N VAL A 288 1.00 26.11 36.42
CA VAL A 288 -0.35 25.56 36.22
C VAL A 288 -0.39 24.83 34.88
N ALA A 289 -0.45 23.50 34.94
CA ALA A 289 -0.45 22.66 33.75
C ALA A 289 -1.86 22.44 33.21
N HIS A 290 -2.09 22.80 31.95
CA HIS A 290 -3.27 22.46 31.18
C HIS A 290 -2.90 21.37 30.16
N ARG A 291 -3.72 20.33 30.02
CA ARG A 291 -3.41 19.15 29.22
C ARG A 291 -4.54 18.84 28.25
N GLU A 292 -4.20 18.35 27.06
CA GLU A 292 -5.14 17.93 26.02
C GLU A 292 -6.18 19.01 25.66
N VAL A 293 -5.75 20.26 25.63
CA VAL A 293 -6.64 21.41 25.48
C VAL A 293 -7.02 21.60 24.02
N ARG A 294 -8.32 21.61 23.76
CA ARG A 294 -8.89 21.82 22.43
C ARG A 294 -8.97 23.30 22.11
N GLY A 295 -8.44 23.67 20.95
CA GLY A 295 -8.46 25.02 20.43
C GLY A 295 -9.18 25.10 19.10
N ALA A 296 -9.84 26.23 18.85
CA ALA A 296 -10.37 26.55 17.53
C ALA A 296 -10.27 28.06 17.28
N LEU A 297 -9.95 28.42 16.03
CA LEU A 297 -9.83 29.80 15.60
C LEU A 297 -10.44 29.98 14.21
N ASP A 298 -11.27 31.00 14.06
CA ASP A 298 -11.77 31.43 12.75
C ASP A 298 -10.65 32.15 11.98
N LEU A 299 -10.32 31.63 10.80
CA LEU A 299 -9.33 32.20 9.88
C LEU A 299 -9.97 33.18 8.88
N GLY A 300 -11.28 33.40 8.98
CA GLY A 300 -12.09 34.27 8.13
C GLY A 300 -12.64 33.56 6.89
N GLY A 301 -13.76 34.04 6.35
CA GLY A 301 -14.37 33.46 5.14
C GLY A 301 -14.85 32.03 5.32
N GLY A 302 -15.36 31.67 6.51
CA GLY A 302 -15.89 30.34 6.83
C GLY A 302 -14.84 29.24 6.99
N ARG A 303 -13.56 29.61 7.15
CA ARG A 303 -12.43 28.70 7.31
C ARG A 303 -11.99 28.64 8.75
N MET A 304 -11.81 27.45 9.30
CA MET A 304 -11.47 27.28 10.71
C MET A 304 -10.22 26.44 10.90
N LEU A 305 -9.33 26.92 11.76
CA LEU A 305 -8.24 26.14 12.34
C LEU A 305 -8.75 25.49 13.62
N SER A 306 -8.42 24.23 13.83
CA SER A 306 -8.76 23.53 15.05
C SER A 306 -7.64 22.58 15.46
N GLY A 307 -7.65 22.12 16.68
CA GLY A 307 -6.69 21.10 17.10
C GLY A 307 -6.67 20.94 18.59
N ARG A 308 -5.67 20.20 19.04
CA ARG A 308 -5.44 19.92 20.44
C ARG A 308 -3.97 20.16 20.72
N ALA A 309 -3.68 20.95 21.74
CA ALA A 309 -2.33 21.06 22.27
C ALA A 309 -2.16 20.02 23.37
N ASP A 310 -1.05 19.29 23.36
CA ASP A 310 -0.80 18.22 24.35
C ASP A 310 -0.72 18.82 25.75
N ARG A 311 0.07 19.89 25.91
CA ARG A 311 0.27 20.55 27.20
C ARG A 311 0.65 22.02 27.07
N ILE A 312 0.00 22.85 27.88
CA ILE A 312 0.31 24.27 28.05
C ILE A 312 0.54 24.51 29.55
N ASP A 313 1.75 24.92 29.91
CA ASP A 313 2.06 25.26 31.29
C ASP A 313 2.10 26.79 31.48
N ILE A 314 1.24 27.32 32.34
CA ILE A 314 1.24 28.75 32.72
C ILE A 314 2.16 28.96 33.93
N ARG A 315 3.14 29.84 33.78
CA ARG A 315 4.10 30.20 34.82
C ARG A 315 3.49 31.14 35.87
N PRO A 316 4.13 31.29 37.04
CA PRO A 316 3.74 32.29 38.04
C PRO A 316 3.74 33.75 37.52
N ASP A 317 4.59 34.05 36.53
CA ASP A 317 4.66 35.36 35.87
C ASP A 317 3.65 35.53 34.72
N ARG A 318 2.72 34.56 34.57
CA ARG A 318 1.66 34.50 33.55
C ARG A 318 2.14 34.31 32.10
N LEU A 319 3.42 34.03 31.89
CA LEU A 319 3.90 33.56 30.59
C LEU A 319 3.63 32.06 30.44
N ALA A 320 3.47 31.60 29.21
CA ALA A 320 3.17 30.20 28.91
C ALA A 320 4.35 29.46 28.31
N GLU A 321 4.44 28.16 28.57
CA GLU A 321 5.24 27.23 27.77
C GLU A 321 4.29 26.28 27.02
N VAL A 322 4.44 26.20 25.70
CA VAL A 322 3.67 25.29 24.84
C VAL A 322 4.51 24.05 24.58
N ILE A 323 3.96 22.88 24.91
CA ILE A 323 4.70 21.63 25.01
C ILE A 323 4.01 20.54 24.19
N ASP A 324 4.77 19.91 23.30
CA ASP A 324 4.33 18.77 22.48
C ASP A 324 5.21 17.55 22.75
N PHE A 325 4.59 16.40 22.98
CA PHE A 325 5.30 15.15 23.28
C PHE A 325 5.64 14.42 21.99
N LYS A 326 6.91 14.03 21.82
CA LYS A 326 7.37 13.26 20.65
C LYS A 326 8.02 11.96 21.06
N THR A 327 7.55 10.85 20.50
CA THR A 327 8.19 9.53 20.65
C THR A 327 9.32 9.28 19.65
N GLY A 328 9.41 10.12 18.61
CA GLY A 328 10.46 10.14 17.60
C GLY A 328 11.39 11.35 17.73
N ALA A 329 12.16 11.61 16.67
CA ALA A 329 12.93 12.83 16.59
C ALA A 329 11.99 14.04 16.43
N PRO A 330 12.09 15.08 17.30
CA PRO A 330 11.30 16.28 17.13
C PRO A 330 11.79 17.08 15.90
N PRO A 331 10.94 17.96 15.36
CA PRO A 331 11.37 18.91 14.33
C PRO A 331 12.60 19.72 14.75
N SER A 332 13.48 20.02 13.80
CA SER A 332 14.66 20.85 14.06
C SER A 332 14.31 22.34 14.13
N ASN A 333 15.13 23.14 14.79
CA ASN A 333 14.92 24.61 14.85
C ASN A 333 14.73 25.24 13.46
N PRO A 334 15.54 24.89 12.42
CA PRO A 334 15.30 25.39 11.07
C PRO A 334 13.94 25.00 10.48
N GLN A 335 13.41 23.81 10.80
CA GLN A 335 12.08 23.40 10.34
C GLN A 335 10.98 24.22 11.02
N VAL A 336 11.14 24.57 12.30
CA VAL A 336 10.17 25.43 12.99
C VAL A 336 10.28 26.87 12.47
N ASN A 337 11.48 27.45 12.41
CA ASN A 337 11.70 28.83 11.96
C ASN A 337 11.31 29.06 10.50
N SER A 338 11.44 28.06 9.62
CA SER A 338 10.97 28.16 8.22
C SER A 338 9.46 27.93 8.04
N GLY A 339 8.73 27.65 9.13
CA GLY A 339 7.30 27.34 9.09
C GLY A 339 6.97 25.96 8.50
N LEU A 340 7.95 25.08 8.33
CA LEU A 340 7.74 23.70 7.88
C LEU A 340 7.12 22.80 8.96
N ALA A 341 7.37 23.10 10.23
CA ALA A 341 6.76 22.46 11.39
C ALA A 341 6.02 23.51 12.25
N PRO A 342 4.86 24.02 11.78
CA PRO A 342 4.21 25.18 12.37
C PRO A 342 3.32 24.86 13.58
N GLN A 343 3.29 23.61 14.06
CA GLN A 343 2.34 23.18 15.10
C GLN A 343 2.46 24.03 16.39
N LEU A 344 3.65 24.03 17.02
CA LEU A 344 3.87 24.77 18.26
C LEU A 344 3.72 26.29 18.10
N THR A 345 4.14 26.86 16.97
CA THR A 345 3.98 28.30 16.70
C THR A 345 2.51 28.69 16.46
N LEU A 346 1.71 27.80 15.86
CA LEU A 346 0.26 28.00 15.72
C LEU A 346 -0.48 27.86 17.06
N GLU A 347 -0.09 26.90 17.89
CA GLU A 347 -0.62 26.75 19.24
C GLU A 347 -0.32 27.98 20.10
N ALA A 348 0.91 28.52 20.03
CA ALA A 348 1.26 29.78 20.68
C ALA A 348 0.43 30.98 20.19
N ALA A 349 0.19 31.07 18.88
CA ALA A 349 -0.66 32.12 18.32
C ALA A 349 -2.11 32.00 18.82
N LEU A 350 -2.65 30.77 18.86
CA LEU A 350 -3.98 30.51 19.39
C LEU A 350 -4.08 30.84 20.88
N LEU A 351 -3.03 30.55 21.65
CA LEU A 351 -2.99 30.87 23.07
C LEU A 351 -3.03 32.38 23.32
N ALA A 352 -2.28 33.17 22.55
CA ALA A 352 -2.29 34.63 22.64
C ALA A 352 -3.68 35.21 22.27
N ASP A 353 -4.35 34.63 21.26
CA ASP A 353 -5.69 35.04 20.81
C ASP A 353 -6.84 34.50 21.68
N GLY A 354 -6.54 33.73 22.75
CA GLY A 354 -7.56 33.15 23.62
C GLY A 354 -8.34 31.97 23.00
N GLY A 355 -7.79 31.32 21.98
CA GLY A 355 -8.41 30.19 21.26
C GLY A 355 -8.66 28.94 22.11
N PHE A 356 -8.07 28.87 23.31
CA PHE A 356 -8.25 27.79 24.29
C PHE A 356 -9.16 28.18 25.48
N ALA A 357 -9.76 29.37 25.47
CA ALA A 357 -10.55 29.88 26.61
C ALA A 357 -11.74 28.98 27.00
N LYS A 358 -12.31 28.24 26.02
CA LYS A 358 -13.40 27.27 26.28
C LYS A 358 -12.97 26.09 27.14
N GLU A 359 -11.69 25.77 27.18
CA GLU A 359 -11.09 24.71 28.00
C GLU A 359 -10.49 25.26 29.31
N GLY A 360 -10.79 26.53 29.64
CA GLY A 360 -10.34 27.16 30.88
C GLY A 360 -8.87 27.60 30.87
N VAL A 361 -8.20 27.63 29.72
CA VAL A 361 -6.85 28.18 29.58
C VAL A 361 -6.95 29.69 29.36
N PRO A 362 -6.36 30.54 30.22
CA PRO A 362 -6.35 31.98 30.01
C PRO A 362 -5.47 32.35 28.81
N ALA A 363 -5.81 33.44 28.12
CA ALA A 363 -4.94 33.99 27.09
C ALA A 363 -3.61 34.43 27.72
N ALA A 364 -2.50 34.05 27.09
CA ALA A 364 -1.16 34.29 27.61
C ALA A 364 -0.14 34.45 26.47
N LEU A 365 0.91 35.23 26.73
CA LEU A 365 2.07 35.27 25.85
C LEU A 365 2.95 34.05 26.10
N THR A 366 3.51 33.52 25.02
CA THR A 366 4.39 32.34 25.07
C THR A 366 5.82 32.76 25.36
N HIS A 367 6.42 32.15 26.37
CA HIS A 367 7.83 32.27 26.72
C HIS A 367 8.70 31.27 25.95
N ALA A 368 8.25 30.02 25.83
CA ALA A 368 9.02 28.97 25.19
C ALA A 368 8.11 27.95 24.48
N LEU A 369 8.64 27.42 23.37
CA LEU A 369 8.11 26.26 22.68
C LEU A 369 9.00 25.06 22.99
N VAL A 370 8.42 23.95 23.41
CA VAL A 370 9.18 22.79 23.92
C VAL A 370 8.69 21.51 23.26
N TYR A 371 9.61 20.75 22.67
CA TYR A 371 9.35 19.36 22.34
C TYR A 371 9.86 18.47 23.48
N TRP A 372 9.00 17.62 24.03
CA TRP A 372 9.37 16.69 25.09
C TRP A 372 9.61 15.29 24.49
N ARG A 373 10.86 14.83 24.50
CA ARG A 373 11.28 13.58 23.86
C ARG A 373 11.05 12.37 24.77
N PHE A 374 10.22 11.42 24.33
CA PHE A 374 9.85 10.21 25.08
C PHE A 374 10.34 8.93 24.37
N GLY A 375 11.08 8.06 25.05
CA GLY A 375 11.47 6.73 24.55
C GLY A 375 12.66 6.70 23.56
N GLY A 376 13.54 7.70 23.60
CA GLY A 376 14.77 7.76 22.80
C GLY A 376 16.01 8.10 23.64
N ARG A 377 17.19 8.17 23.00
CA ARG A 377 18.43 8.63 23.67
C ARG A 377 18.24 10.06 24.19
N ASP A 378 18.59 10.28 25.45
CA ASP A 378 18.46 11.53 26.20
C ASP A 378 17.00 12.04 26.28
N PRO A 379 16.11 11.35 27.03
CA PRO A 379 14.74 11.78 27.19
C PRO A 379 14.64 13.07 28.00
N GLY A 380 13.71 13.95 27.62
CA GLY A 380 13.51 15.22 28.32
C GLY A 380 13.06 16.37 27.41
N PRO A 381 12.91 17.58 27.99
CA PRO A 381 12.48 18.77 27.27
C PRO A 381 13.59 19.31 26.37
N VAL A 382 13.22 19.66 25.14
CA VAL A 382 14.08 20.34 24.16
C VAL A 382 13.40 21.64 23.75
N SER A 383 13.94 22.76 24.22
CA SER A 383 13.45 24.09 23.84
C SER A 383 13.79 24.39 22.38
N VAL A 384 12.79 24.85 21.63
CA VAL A 384 12.98 25.34 20.26
C VAL A 384 13.68 26.69 20.32
N LYS A 385 14.76 26.85 19.56
CA LYS A 385 15.43 28.15 19.39
C LYS A 385 14.75 28.91 18.26
N ILE A 386 13.94 29.89 18.62
CA ILE A 386 13.26 30.76 17.66
C ILE A 386 14.16 31.92 17.26
N ASP A 387 14.18 32.24 15.97
CA ASP A 387 14.91 33.37 15.41
C ASP A 387 14.10 34.67 15.62
N GLY A 388 14.15 35.21 16.83
CA GLY A 388 13.43 36.43 17.21
C GLY A 388 12.51 36.23 18.42
N ASP A 389 11.45 37.04 18.49
CA ASP A 389 10.42 36.90 19.53
C ASP A 389 9.42 35.78 19.18
N VAL A 390 9.17 34.89 20.13
CA VAL A 390 8.29 33.72 19.94
C VAL A 390 6.87 34.14 19.55
N ASN A 391 6.35 35.23 20.11
CA ASN A 391 4.98 35.67 19.90
C ASN A 391 4.82 36.36 18.54
N GLU A 392 5.83 37.13 18.10
CA GLU A 392 5.83 37.68 16.74
C GLU A 392 5.94 36.56 15.68
N VAL A 393 6.82 35.57 15.87
CA VAL A 393 6.90 34.41 14.96
C VAL A 393 5.60 33.59 14.93
N ALA A 394 4.95 33.42 16.08
CA ALA A 394 3.64 32.78 16.16
C ALA A 394 2.57 33.55 15.36
N LYS A 395 2.52 34.87 15.53
CA LYS A 395 1.60 35.76 14.81
C LYS A 395 1.85 35.77 13.30
N GLU A 396 3.11 35.82 12.88
CA GLU A 396 3.51 35.70 11.46
C GLU A 396 3.11 34.34 10.87
N THR A 397 3.33 33.25 11.62
CA THR A 397 2.94 31.90 11.20
C THR A 397 1.42 31.82 10.98
N LEU A 398 0.62 32.37 11.90
CA LEU A 398 -0.83 32.41 11.77
C LEU A 398 -1.27 33.25 10.56
N ALA A 399 -0.64 34.39 10.32
CA ALA A 399 -0.93 35.22 9.15
C ALA A 399 -0.58 34.49 7.84
N ALA A 400 0.57 33.82 7.78
CA ALA A 400 0.98 33.01 6.64
C ALA A 400 0.00 31.85 6.39
N LEU A 401 -0.50 31.20 7.45
CA LEU A 401 -1.54 30.17 7.34
C LEU A 401 -2.85 30.72 6.79
N LYS A 402 -3.32 31.89 7.25
CA LYS A 402 -4.54 32.53 6.72
C LYS A 402 -4.44 32.75 5.20
N GLN A 403 -3.28 33.19 4.72
CA GLN A 403 -3.00 33.37 3.28
C GLN A 403 -2.88 32.03 2.54
N LEU A 404 -2.20 31.04 3.10
CA LEU A 404 -2.08 29.70 2.53
C LEU A 404 -3.47 29.05 2.35
N PHE A 405 -4.29 29.09 3.40
CA PHE A 405 -5.62 28.49 3.36
C PHE A 405 -6.57 29.25 2.43
N ALA A 406 -6.37 30.57 2.24
CA ALA A 406 -7.09 31.35 1.23
C ALA A 406 -6.79 30.85 -0.18
N ARG A 407 -5.51 30.61 -0.48
CA ARG A 407 -5.10 30.06 -1.78
C ARG A 407 -5.74 28.70 -2.04
N TYR A 408 -5.79 27.81 -1.05
CA TYR A 408 -6.41 26.49 -1.23
C TYR A 408 -7.94 26.51 -1.30
N ALA A 409 -8.59 27.62 -0.92
CA ALA A 409 -10.01 27.84 -1.15
C ALA A 409 -10.34 28.22 -2.61
N ASP A 410 -9.37 28.70 -3.38
CA ASP A 410 -9.54 29.06 -4.81
C ASP A 410 -9.68 27.78 -5.68
N PRO A 411 -10.78 27.61 -6.45
CA PRO A 411 -10.95 26.51 -7.40
C PRO A 411 -9.81 26.35 -8.42
N ALA A 412 -9.06 27.42 -8.74
CA ALA A 412 -7.92 27.37 -9.65
C ALA A 412 -6.68 26.72 -9.03
N GLN A 413 -6.52 26.77 -7.70
CA GLN A 413 -5.37 26.22 -6.99
C GLN A 413 -5.40 24.69 -7.01
N PRO A 414 -4.42 24.01 -7.66
CA PRO A 414 -4.35 22.56 -7.62
C PRO A 414 -3.70 22.07 -6.31
N PHE A 415 -4.04 20.84 -5.93
CA PHE A 415 -3.37 20.11 -4.86
C PHE A 415 -2.22 19.28 -5.43
N TYR A 416 -1.01 19.85 -5.43
CA TYR A 416 0.19 19.18 -5.92
C TYR A 416 0.68 18.10 -4.98
N SER A 417 1.24 17.01 -5.54
CA SER A 417 1.93 15.99 -4.75
C SER A 417 3.37 16.42 -4.48
N LYS A 418 3.72 16.56 -3.20
CA LYS A 418 5.07 16.92 -2.69
C LYS A 418 5.79 17.96 -3.55
N PRO A 419 5.28 19.21 -3.61
CA PRO A 419 5.77 20.24 -4.52
C PRO A 419 7.20 20.72 -4.23
N ARG A 420 7.81 20.33 -3.10
CA ARG A 420 9.19 20.71 -2.74
C ARG A 420 10.10 19.49 -2.87
N VAL A 421 11.26 19.68 -3.53
CA VAL A 421 12.25 18.62 -3.81
C VAL A 421 12.68 17.87 -2.55
N GLN A 422 12.85 18.59 -1.43
CA GLN A 422 13.25 18.01 -0.14
C GLN A 422 12.28 16.95 0.42
N PHE A 423 11.04 16.87 -0.10
CA PHE A 423 10.05 15.87 0.30
C PHE A 423 9.83 14.79 -0.76
N ALA A 424 10.49 14.89 -1.92
CA ALA A 424 10.20 14.06 -3.07
C ALA A 424 10.44 12.56 -2.84
N ASN A 425 11.36 12.22 -1.92
CA ASN A 425 11.84 10.86 -1.66
C ASN A 425 11.21 10.21 -0.42
N THR A 426 10.41 10.93 0.36
CA THR A 426 9.66 10.32 1.47
C THR A 426 8.47 9.59 0.88
N TRP A 427 8.25 8.32 1.21
CA TRP A 427 7.05 7.60 0.77
C TRP A 427 5.79 8.08 1.52
N ASP A 428 4.66 8.22 0.83
CA ASP A 428 3.33 8.48 1.42
C ASP A 428 2.30 7.56 0.74
N ASP A 429 1.23 7.18 1.46
CA ASP A 429 0.20 6.23 1.02
C ASP A 429 -0.47 6.62 -0.31
N TYR A 430 -0.45 7.92 -0.63
CA TYR A 430 -1.11 8.48 -1.81
C TYR A 430 -0.19 8.66 -3.01
N ASP A 431 1.09 8.33 -2.91
CA ASP A 431 2.07 8.51 -3.99
C ASP A 431 1.76 7.63 -5.21
N HIS A 432 1.19 6.44 -4.99
CA HIS A 432 0.70 5.59 -6.06
C HIS A 432 -0.41 6.30 -6.85
N PHE A 433 -1.37 6.91 -6.17
CA PHE A 433 -2.43 7.70 -6.81
C PHE A 433 -1.90 8.97 -7.49
N ALA A 434 -0.88 9.60 -6.91
CA ALA A 434 -0.17 10.71 -7.53
C ALA A 434 0.74 10.28 -8.69
N ARG A 435 0.87 8.96 -8.93
CA ARG A 435 1.69 8.34 -9.98
C ARG A 435 3.14 8.79 -9.92
N ARG A 436 3.68 9.03 -8.72
CA ARG A 436 4.99 9.67 -8.55
C ARG A 436 6.12 8.91 -9.23
N VAL A 437 6.13 7.58 -9.16
CA VAL A 437 7.19 6.75 -9.75
C VAL A 437 7.33 7.03 -11.26
N GLU A 438 6.22 7.20 -11.97
CA GLU A 438 6.24 7.49 -13.40
C GLU A 438 6.85 8.86 -13.75
N TRP A 439 6.88 9.79 -12.78
CA TRP A 439 7.37 11.15 -12.96
C TRP A 439 8.67 11.43 -12.18
N GLY A 440 9.08 10.50 -11.31
CA GLY A 440 10.18 10.64 -10.36
C GLY A 440 11.56 10.50 -11.00
N ASP A 441 11.65 9.81 -12.14
CA ASP A 441 12.91 9.52 -12.83
C ASP A 441 13.20 10.45 -14.03
N ALA A 442 12.46 11.55 -14.20
CA ALA A 442 12.74 12.52 -15.27
C ALA A 442 13.95 13.46 -14.97
N THR A 443 14.70 13.23 -13.90
CA THR A 443 15.96 13.94 -13.58
C THR A 443 17.11 12.99 -13.23
N GLY A 444 17.13 11.79 -13.79
CA GLY A 444 18.28 10.88 -13.77
C GLY A 444 18.70 10.54 -15.20
N GLU A 445 19.78 11.18 -15.67
CA GLU A 445 20.62 10.79 -16.81
C GLU A 445 19.91 10.33 -18.09
N GLY A 446 19.70 11.27 -19.00
CA GLY A 446 19.75 10.94 -20.41
C GLY A 446 21.20 10.65 -20.81
N GLU A 447 21.53 9.37 -20.96
CA GLU A 447 22.25 8.77 -22.09
C GLU A 447 22.20 7.23 -22.00
#